data_AF-A0A365T597-F1
#
_entry.id   AF-A0A365T597-F1
#
_cell.length_a   1.000
_cell.length_b   1.000
_cell.length_c   1.000
_cell.angle_alpha   90.00
_cell.angle_beta   90.00
_cell.angle_gamma   90.00
#
_symmetry.space_group_name_H-M   'P 1'
#
loop_
_entity.id
_entity.type
_entity.pdbx_description
1 polymer ?
#
loop_
_entity_poly.entity_id
_entity_poly.type
_entity_poly.pdbx_seq_one_letter_code
_entity_poly.pdbx_strand_id
1 'polypeptide(L)' 'MELDDTQEKILDVLQDGRATQAMLSDELDYSSQHIYQNMKVLLAADIVTKVHETSALYELKNDPRD' A
#
# COMPACT_ATOMS: atom_id res chain seq x y z
N MET A 1 14.99 -0.50 0.31
CA MET A 1 14.83 0.88 -0.17
C MET A 1 14.61 1.77 1.04
N GLU A 2 14.82 3.07 0.94
CA GLU A 2 14.37 3.99 1.99
C GLU A 2 12.86 4.21 1.81
N LEU A 3 12.07 3.97 2.85
CA LEU A 3 10.63 4.21 2.86
C LEU A 3 10.36 5.64 3.32
N ASP A 4 9.35 6.29 2.76
CA ASP A 4 8.83 7.54 3.29
C ASP A 4 7.70 7.30 4.31
N ASP A 5 7.35 8.35 5.07
CA ASP A 5 6.31 8.31 6.10
C ASP A 5 4.95 7.80 5.57
N THR A 6 4.62 8.07 4.31
CA THR A 6 3.35 7.59 3.72
C THR A 6 3.42 6.10 3.45
N GLN A 7 4.54 5.63 2.91
CA GLN A 7 4.76 4.21 2.63
C GLN A 7 4.74 3.40 3.92
N GLU A 8 5.40 3.87 4.98
CA GLU A 8 5.35 3.22 6.29
C GLU A 8 3.91 3.06 6.80
N LYS A 9 3.09 4.12 6.74
CA LYS A 9 1.68 4.05 7.13
C LYS A 9 0.85 3.10 6.27
N ILE A 10 1.10 3.04 4.96
CA ILE A 10 0.45 2.07 4.07
C ILE A 10 0.81 0.65 4.49
N LEU A 11 2.08 0.39 4.80
CA LEU A 11 2.53 -0.92 5.22
C LEU A 11 1.97 -1.30 6.60
N ASP A 12 1.78 -0.34 7.52
CA ASP A 12 1.09 -0.57 8.80
C ASP A 12 -0.35 -1.08 8.57
N VAL A 13 -1.12 -0.42 7.70
CA VAL A 13 -2.48 -0.88 7.34
C VAL A 13 -2.45 -2.28 6.71
N LEU A 14 -1.45 -2.55 5.86
CA LEU A 14 -1.32 -3.85 5.19
C LEU A 14 -0.76 -4.97 6.09
N GLN A 15 -0.11 -4.63 7.21
CA GLN A 15 0.25 -5.62 8.24
C GLN A 15 -1.00 -6.19 8.93
N ASP A 16 -2.06 -5.38 9.08
CA ASP A 16 -3.33 -5.81 9.67
C ASP A 16 -4.19 -6.62 8.69
N GLY A 17 -3.88 -6.60 7.39
CA GLY A 17 -4.53 -7.42 6.39
C GLY A 17 -4.57 -6.81 4.99
N ARG A 18 -5.61 -7.16 4.22
CA ARG A 18 -5.76 -6.67 2.85
C ARG A 18 -6.53 -5.36 2.84
N ALA A 19 -6.04 -4.38 2.08
CA ALA A 19 -6.70 -3.09 1.93
C ALA A 19 -6.89 -2.74 0.44
N THR A 20 -7.98 -2.02 0.14
CA THR A 20 -8.17 -1.43 -1.18
C THR A 20 -7.51 -0.05 -1.26
N GLN A 21 -7.21 0.42 -2.47
CA GLN A 21 -6.72 1.79 -2.66
C GLN A 21 -7.69 2.83 -2.07
N ALA A 22 -9.01 2.61 -2.19
CA ALA A 22 -10.02 3.50 -1.64
C ALA A 22 -9.99 3.50 -0.10
N MET A 23 -9.92 2.32 0.52
CA MET A 23 -9.77 2.19 1.98
C MET A 23 -8.52 2.88 2.50
N LEU A 24 -7.36 2.69 1.86
CA LEU A 24 -6.12 3.38 2.22
C LEU A 24 -6.23 4.91 2.08
N SER A 25 -6.97 5.38 1.06
CA SER A 25 -7.24 6.80 0.84
C SER A 25 -8.03 7.38 2.01
N ASP A 26 -9.09 6.68 2.41
CA ASP A 26 -10.01 7.11 3.46
C ASP A 26 -9.37 7.04 4.85
N GLU A 27 -8.67 5.94 5.17
CA GLU A 27 -8.07 5.72 6.50
C GLU A 27 -6.87 6.62 6.78
N LEU A 28 -6.06 6.90 5.77
CA LEU A 28 -4.83 7.68 5.91
C LEU A 28 -5.02 9.17 5.59
N ASP A 29 -6.25 9.58 5.25
CA ASP A 29 -6.61 10.96 4.83
C ASP A 29 -5.72 11.48 3.69
N TYR A 30 -5.42 10.60 2.73
CA TYR A 30 -4.66 10.94 1.53
C TYR A 30 -5.57 10.90 0.31
N SER A 31 -5.25 11.71 -0.70
CA SER A 31 -5.94 11.59 -1.99
C SER A 31 -5.70 10.21 -2.63
N SER A 32 -6.68 9.71 -3.36
CA SER A 32 -6.57 8.40 -4.03
C SER A 32 -5.42 8.37 -5.03
N GLN A 33 -5.09 9.51 -5.66
CA GLN A 33 -3.92 9.65 -6.54
C GLN A 33 -2.61 9.49 -5.76
N HIS A 34 -2.52 10.01 -4.54
CA HIS A 34 -1.33 9.89 -3.69
C HIS A 34 -1.10 8.43 -3.26
N ILE A 35 -2.16 7.73 -2.85
CA ILE A 35 -2.08 6.29 -2.57
C ILE A 35 -1.68 5.52 -3.83
N TYR A 36 -2.29 5.81 -4.98
CA TYR A 36 -1.95 5.13 -6.24
C TYR A 36 -0.46 5.24 -6.60
N GLN A 37 0.14 6.42 -6.48
CA GLN A 37 1.57 6.60 -6.77
C GLN A 37 2.46 5.80 -5.80
N ASN A 38 2.14 5.80 -4.51
CA ASN A 38 2.87 5.01 -3.53
C ASN A 38 2.73 3.51 -3.77
N MET A 39 1.52 3.03 -4.07
CA MET A 39 1.31 1.62 -4.40
C MET A 39 2.10 1.18 -5.63
N LYS A 40 2.27 2.05 -6.65
CA LYS A 40 3.15 1.73 -7.79
C LYS A 40 4.60 1.52 -7.37
N VAL A 41 5.11 2.34 -6.45
CA VAL A 41 6.47 2.20 -5.92
C VAL A 41 6.61 0.90 -5.15
N LEU A 42 5.69 0.61 -4.24
CA LEU A 42 5.70 -0.60 -3.41
C LEU A 42 5.55 -1.88 -4.24
N LEU A 43 4.71 -1.88 -5.28
CA LEU A 43 4.56 -2.99 -6.22
C LEU A 43 5.85 -3.23 -7.01
N ALA A 44 6.48 -2.17 -7.50
CA ALA A 44 7.73 -2.26 -8.27
C ALA A 44 8.89 -2.79 -7.40
N ALA A 45 8.84 -2.54 -6.10
CA ALA A 45 9.80 -3.04 -5.11
C ALA A 45 9.48 -4.47 -4.61
N ASP A 46 8.40 -5.10 -5.09
CA ASP A 46 7.93 -6.41 -4.64
C ASP A 46 7.57 -6.49 -3.13
N ILE A 47 7.25 -5.35 -2.53
CA ILE A 47 6.87 -5.21 -1.12
C ILE A 47 5.40 -5.60 -0.92
N VAL A 48 4.55 -5.22 -1.86
CA VAL A 48 3.11 -5.52 -1.88
C VAL A 48 2.74 -6.21 -3.18
N THR A 49 1.60 -6.87 -3.21
CA THR A 49 1.03 -7.42 -4.43
C THR A 49 -0.44 -7.01 -4.59
N LYS A 50 -0.90 -6.91 -5.84
CA LYS A 50 -2.30 -6.63 -6.16
C LYS A 50 -3.03 -7.95 -6.37
N VAL A 51 -3.88 -8.33 -5.43
CA VAL A 51 -4.59 -9.62 -5.46
C VAL A 51 -5.92 -9.56 -6.19
N HIS A 52 -6.47 -8.36 -6.39
CA HIS A 52 -7.66 -8.17 -7.21
C HIS A 52 -7.58 -6.85 -8.00
N GLU A 53 -7.60 -6.99 -9.33
CA GLU A 53 -7.37 -5.87 -10.25
C GLU A 53 -8.47 -4.81 -10.19
N THR A 54 -9.74 -5.25 -10.24
CA THR A 54 -10.91 -4.36 -10.38
C THR A 54 -11.16 -3.50 -9.14
N SER A 55 -11.00 -4.08 -7.94
CA SER A 55 -11.19 -3.33 -6.69
C SER A 55 -9.92 -2.67 -6.18
N ALA A 56 -8.80 -2.86 -6.88
CA ALA A 56 -7.48 -2.50 -6.40
C ALA A 56 -7.23 -2.98 -4.96
N LEU A 57 -7.45 -4.28 -4.73
CA LEU A 57 -7.16 -4.92 -3.44
C LEU A 57 -5.70 -5.35 -3.41
N TYR A 58 -5.02 -4.99 -2.33
CA TYR A 58 -3.62 -5.25 -2.12
C TYR A 58 -3.38 -6.05 -0.84
N GLU A 59 -2.27 -6.77 -0.81
CA GLU A 59 -1.76 -7.44 0.39
C GLU A 59 -0.25 -7.21 0.52
N LEU A 60 0.23 -7.23 1.77
CA LEU A 60 1.65 -7.21 2.07
C LEU A 60 2.29 -8.53 1.60
N LYS A 61 3.40 -8.43 0.87
CA LYS A 61 4.15 -9.58 0.35
C LYS A 61 5.47 -9.78 1.09
N ASN A 62 6.25 -8.70 1.24
CA ASN A 62 7.54 -8.72 1.91
C ASN A 62 7.77 -7.38 2.59
N ASP A 63 7.83 -7.37 3.92
CA ASP A 63 8.04 -6.14 4.68
C ASP A 63 9.55 -5.88 4.84
N PRO A 64 10.11 -4.80 4.27
CA PRO A 64 11.54 -4.49 4.41
C PRO A 64 11.91 -3.95 5.81
N ARG A 65 10.94 -3.81 6.72
CA ARG A 65 11.11 -3.35 8.10
C ARG A 65 11.45 -4.49 9.08
N ASP A 66 11.34 -5.74 8.63
CA ASP A 66 11.68 -6.96 9.39
C ASP A 66 13.09 -7.52 9.07
#